data_AF-A0A7C7VDE7-F1
#
_entry.id   AF-A0A7C7VDE7-F1
#
_cell.length_a   1.000
_cell.length_b   1.000
_cell.length_c   1.000
_cell.angle_alpha   90.00
_cell.angle_beta   90.00
_cell.angle_gamma   90.00
#
_symmetry.space_group_name_H-M   'P 1'
#
loop_
_entity.id
_entity.type
_entity.pdbx_description
1 polymer ?
#
loop_
_entity_poly.entity_id
_entity_poly.type
_entity_poly.pdbx_seq_one_letter_code
_entity_poly.pdbx_strand_id
1 'polypeptide(L)'
;MRRICRKLCNVPFFLRRNRDMALRKMRMLKRDWAGFVRDFNRQNQFRRATLLIGDSVLAGEPGMPFAGLSYDPDARNIGIYLGGISADSVAHMVHMVTVPRALYLLQDKDALNPVLGVQIVGGPGTEIVSVLFLDEKTEQTRKDWIDSVAYSLFEKRGMAHGWDRQDWFEAEHLVDEALKTFID
;
A
#
# COMPACT_ATOMS: atom_id res chain seq x y z
N MET A 1 34.71 -17.21 -27.95
CA MET A 1 34.83 -16.73 -26.55
C MET A 1 33.46 -16.22 -26.11
N ARG A 2 32.61 -17.07 -25.52
CA ARG A 2 32.35 -17.23 -24.06
C ARG A 2 31.88 -15.96 -23.32
N ARG A 3 30.57 -15.98 -23.03
CA ARG A 3 29.83 -15.52 -21.83
C ARG A 3 29.61 -14.02 -21.63
N ILE A 4 28.44 -13.56 -22.09
CA ILE A 4 27.69 -12.45 -21.51
C ILE A 4 27.12 -12.94 -20.17
N CYS A 5 27.62 -12.38 -19.08
CA CYS A 5 27.18 -12.67 -17.73
C CYS A 5 25.82 -12.00 -17.50
N ARG A 6 24.80 -12.82 -17.18
CA ARG A 6 23.46 -12.41 -16.75
C ARG A 6 23.59 -11.50 -15.52
N LYS A 7 23.30 -10.20 -15.65
CA LYS A 7 22.96 -9.37 -14.50
C LYS A 7 21.57 -9.80 -14.02
N LEU A 8 21.57 -10.29 -12.80
CA LEU A 8 20.47 -10.94 -12.10
C LEU A 8 19.29 -9.97 -11.92
N CYS A 9 18.10 -10.46 -12.22
CA CYS A 9 16.84 -9.87 -11.81
C CYS A 9 16.80 -9.82 -10.27
N ASN A 10 16.89 -8.62 -9.70
CA ASN A 10 16.55 -8.34 -8.30
C ASN A 10 15.02 -8.37 -8.19
N VAL A 11 14.47 -9.59 -8.17
CA VAL A 11 13.17 -9.82 -7.58
C VAL A 11 13.36 -9.66 -6.05
N PRO A 12 12.51 -8.88 -5.34
CA PRO A 12 12.67 -8.67 -3.91
C PRO A 12 12.88 -10.00 -3.17
N PHE A 13 13.81 -10.00 -2.22
CA PHE A 13 14.25 -11.18 -1.46
C PHE A 13 13.07 -11.97 -0.84
N PHE A 14 11.95 -11.29 -0.59
CA PHE A 14 10.69 -11.86 -0.11
C PHE A 14 10.03 -12.87 -1.06
N LEU A 15 10.23 -12.73 -2.38
CA LEU A 15 9.71 -13.68 -3.38
C LEU A 15 10.65 -14.87 -3.64
N ARG A 16 11.86 -14.87 -3.08
CA ARG A 16 12.84 -15.97 -3.24
C ARG A 16 12.92 -16.93 -2.05
N ARG A 17 12.47 -16.54 -0.86
CA ARG A 17 12.35 -17.46 0.28
C ARG A 17 10.99 -18.16 0.23
N ASN A 18 11.05 -19.48 0.32
CA ASN A 18 9.95 -20.43 0.51
C ASN A 18 9.13 -20.80 -0.73
N ARG A 19 9.64 -21.80 -1.46
CA ARG A 19 8.85 -22.64 -2.38
C ARG A 19 7.84 -23.57 -1.67
N ASP A 20 7.78 -23.56 -0.34
CA ASP A 20 6.88 -24.38 0.48
C ASP A 20 5.83 -23.56 1.27
N MET A 21 5.66 -22.26 0.99
CA MET A 21 4.56 -21.47 1.59
C MET A 21 3.24 -21.81 0.88
N ALA A 22 2.24 -22.24 1.65
CA ALA A 22 0.89 -22.52 1.14
C ALA A 22 0.12 -21.21 0.87
N LEU A 23 0.62 -20.39 -0.07
CA LEU A 23 -0.02 -19.16 -0.49
C LEU A 23 -1.44 -19.46 -0.93
N ARG A 24 -2.41 -18.96 -0.18
CA ARG A 24 -3.83 -19.08 -0.50
C ARG A 24 -4.31 -17.80 -1.17
N LYS A 25 -4.91 -17.97 -2.34
CA LYS A 25 -5.56 -16.89 -3.08
C LYS A 25 -7.07 -17.05 -3.00
N MET A 26 -7.76 -16.12 -2.33
CA MET A 26 -9.21 -16.14 -2.19
C MET A 26 -9.85 -15.10 -3.09
N ARG A 27 -10.75 -15.53 -4.00
CA ARG A 27 -11.46 -14.61 -4.90
C ARG A 27 -12.65 -13.98 -4.18
N MET A 28 -12.72 -12.65 -4.22
CA MET A 28 -13.87 -11.91 -3.72
C MET A 28 -14.97 -11.82 -4.78
N LEU A 29 -16.22 -12.10 -4.39
CA LEU A 29 -17.38 -11.92 -5.26
C LEU A 29 -17.63 -10.43 -5.46
N LYS A 30 -18.06 -10.02 -6.67
CA LYS A 30 -18.25 -8.59 -7.01
C LYS A 30 -19.20 -7.85 -6.06
N ARG A 31 -20.28 -8.52 -5.62
CA ARG A 31 -21.25 -7.95 -4.67
C ARG A 31 -20.65 -7.62 -3.31
N ASP A 32 -19.54 -8.27 -2.95
CA ASP A 32 -18.88 -8.13 -1.65
C ASP A 32 -17.70 -7.14 -1.71
N TRP A 33 -17.40 -6.54 -2.86
CA TRP A 33 -16.21 -5.71 -3.03
C TRP A 33 -16.21 -4.46 -2.16
N ALA A 34 -17.34 -3.75 -2.04
CA ALA A 34 -17.43 -2.56 -1.20
C ALA A 34 -17.17 -2.89 0.29
N GLY A 35 -17.82 -3.94 0.80
CA GLY A 35 -17.59 -4.41 2.17
C GLY A 35 -16.16 -4.88 2.39
N PHE A 36 -15.63 -5.66 1.44
CA PHE A 36 -14.24 -6.13 1.48
C PHE A 36 -13.23 -4.99 1.52
N VAL A 37 -13.36 -3.98 0.63
CA VAL A 37 -12.41 -2.86 0.56
C VAL A 37 -12.37 -2.12 1.89
N ARG A 38 -13.54 -1.81 2.46
CA ARG A 38 -13.65 -1.14 3.76
C ARG A 38 -13.01 -1.96 4.89
N ASP A 39 -13.33 -3.25 4.97
CA ASP A 39 -12.80 -4.13 6.03
C ASP A 39 -11.29 -4.37 5.85
N PHE A 40 -10.84 -4.48 4.61
CA PHE A 40 -9.43 -4.61 4.26
C PHE A 40 -8.65 -3.35 4.66
N ASN A 41 -9.18 -2.16 4.39
CA ASN A 41 -8.56 -0.89 4.80
C ASN A 41 -8.43 -0.81 6.33
N ARG A 42 -9.53 -1.07 7.05
CA ARG A 42 -9.55 -1.05 8.52
C ARG A 42 -8.50 -1.97 9.16
N GLN A 43 -8.24 -3.12 8.54
CA GLN A 43 -7.30 -4.11 9.07
C GLN A 43 -5.84 -3.89 8.66
N ASN A 44 -5.58 -3.15 7.57
CA ASN A 44 -4.27 -3.14 6.94
C ASN A 44 -3.65 -1.75 6.77
N GLN A 45 -4.33 -0.68 7.20
CA GLN A 45 -3.72 0.66 7.26
C GLN A 45 -2.41 0.65 8.03
N PHE A 46 -1.50 1.54 7.64
CA PHE A 46 -0.15 1.68 8.22
C PHE A 46 0.78 0.49 8.00
N ARG A 47 0.37 -0.58 7.31
CA ARG A 47 1.31 -1.63 6.91
C ARG A 47 2.18 -1.12 5.78
N ARG A 48 3.50 -1.37 5.82
CA ARG A 48 4.35 -1.03 4.66
C ARG A 48 3.96 -1.90 3.49
N ALA A 49 3.68 -1.25 2.37
CA ALA A 49 3.21 -1.88 1.17
C ALA A 49 4.19 -1.69 0.02
N THR A 50 4.36 -2.76 -0.75
CA THR A 50 5.02 -2.77 -2.05
C THR A 50 3.96 -2.94 -3.12
N LEU A 51 3.95 -2.04 -4.10
CA LEU A 51 3.05 -2.12 -5.24
C LEU A 51 3.76 -2.78 -6.42
N LEU A 52 3.21 -3.89 -6.90
CA LEU A 52 3.67 -4.61 -8.08
C LEU A 52 2.66 -4.45 -9.22
N ILE A 53 3.16 -4.20 -10.42
CA ILE A 53 2.39 -4.18 -11.67
C ILE A 53 3.03 -5.19 -12.62
N GLY A 54 2.32 -6.29 -12.88
CA GLY A 54 2.92 -7.48 -13.48
C GLY A 54 4.10 -7.95 -12.64
N ASP A 55 5.29 -7.98 -13.24
CA ASP A 55 6.55 -8.34 -12.58
C ASP A 55 7.38 -7.11 -12.15
N SER A 56 6.88 -5.89 -12.38
CA SER A 56 7.60 -4.64 -12.10
C SER A 56 7.18 -4.05 -10.76
N VAL A 57 8.15 -3.56 -9.99
CA VAL A 57 7.90 -2.83 -8.74
C VAL A 57 7.64 -1.36 -9.07
N LEU A 58 6.45 -0.84 -8.77
CA LEU A 58 6.10 0.56 -9.01
C LEU A 58 6.44 1.45 -7.80
N ALA A 59 6.23 0.93 -6.60
CA ALA A 59 6.60 1.58 -5.34
C ALA A 59 7.33 0.54 -4.49
N GLY A 60 8.62 0.78 -4.23
CA GLY A 60 9.52 -0.20 -3.61
C GLY A 60 10.65 0.41 -2.81
N GLU A 61 10.93 -0.27 -1.69
CA GLU A 61 11.91 -0.10 -0.59
C GLU A 61 12.35 1.32 -0.15
N PRO A 62 12.09 1.69 1.13
CA PRO A 62 11.61 0.82 2.22
C PRO A 62 10.08 0.58 2.23
N GLY A 63 9.37 0.79 1.11
CA GLY A 63 7.93 0.60 0.98
C GLY A 63 7.16 1.74 1.64
N MET A 64 6.07 2.19 1.02
CA MET A 64 5.27 3.29 1.57
C MET A 64 4.17 2.74 2.49
N PRO A 65 3.71 3.48 3.51
CA PRO A 65 2.59 3.06 4.33
C PRO A 65 1.38 2.82 3.44
N PHE A 66 0.62 1.77 3.70
CA PHE A 66 -0.66 1.57 3.03
C PHE A 66 -1.70 2.52 3.62
N ALA A 67 -2.29 3.36 2.77
CA ALA A 67 -3.34 4.29 3.17
C ALA A 67 -4.73 3.68 2.94
N GLY A 68 -4.93 3.03 1.80
CA GLY A 68 -6.21 2.39 1.51
C GLY A 68 -6.39 1.95 0.06
N LEU A 69 -7.46 1.20 -0.15
CA LEU A 69 -8.09 1.00 -1.44
C LEU A 69 -9.36 1.84 -1.52
N SER A 70 -9.65 2.41 -2.69
CA SER A 70 -11.00 2.91 -3.00
C SER A 70 -11.67 1.99 -4.01
N TYR A 71 -13.00 1.89 -3.95
CA TYR A 71 -13.78 1.20 -4.97
C TYR A 71 -14.97 2.06 -5.35
N ASP A 72 -15.00 2.48 -6.61
CA ASP A 72 -16.13 3.18 -7.20
C ASP A 72 -16.93 2.18 -8.07
N PRO A 73 -18.14 1.78 -7.65
CA PRO A 73 -18.97 0.86 -8.42
C PRO A 73 -19.51 1.49 -9.72
N ASP A 74 -19.70 2.81 -9.76
CA ASP A 74 -20.26 3.53 -10.89
C ASP A 74 -19.20 3.75 -11.96
N ALA A 75 -18.03 4.26 -11.57
CA ALA A 75 -16.87 4.39 -12.45
C ALA A 75 -16.15 3.05 -12.71
N ARG A 76 -16.51 2.00 -11.96
CA ARG A 76 -15.94 0.65 -12.04
C ARG A 76 -14.42 0.68 -11.96
N ASN A 77 -13.87 1.34 -10.95
CA ASN A 77 -12.43 1.41 -10.74
C ASN A 77 -12.06 1.03 -9.30
N ILE A 78 -10.81 0.60 -9.12
CA ILE A 78 -10.22 0.43 -7.79
C ILE A 78 -8.97 1.31 -7.75
N GLY A 79 -8.96 2.29 -6.85
CA GLY A 79 -7.80 3.13 -6.57
C GLY A 79 -6.93 2.51 -5.48
N ILE A 80 -5.62 2.64 -5.60
CA ILE A 80 -4.64 2.18 -4.61
C ILE A 80 -3.91 3.40 -4.07
N TYR A 81 -3.94 3.57 -2.76
CA TYR A 81 -3.38 4.72 -2.06
C TYR A 81 -2.28 4.29 -1.11
N LEU A 82 -1.14 4.96 -1.24
CA LEU A 82 -0.01 4.82 -0.34
C LEU A 82 0.27 6.16 0.35
N GLY A 83 0.89 6.10 1.51
CA GLY A 83 1.24 7.26 2.31
C GLY A 83 2.27 8.14 1.59
N GLY A 84 2.07 9.43 1.71
CA GLY A 84 2.89 10.50 1.18
C GLY A 84 3.78 11.14 2.21
N ILE A 85 4.84 11.76 1.72
CA ILE A 85 5.80 12.53 2.53
C ILE A 85 5.41 14.00 2.65
N SER A 86 4.38 14.47 1.92
CA SER A 86 3.99 15.87 1.87
C SER A 86 2.71 16.14 2.64
N ALA A 87 2.70 17.22 3.41
CA ALA A 87 1.49 17.71 4.09
C ALA A 87 0.39 18.18 3.13
N ASP A 88 0.68 18.47 1.85
CA ASP A 88 -0.36 18.80 0.85
C ASP A 88 -1.07 17.56 0.29
N SER A 89 -0.46 16.39 0.43
CA SER A 89 -0.97 15.17 -0.17
C SER A 89 -0.55 13.97 0.67
N VAL A 90 -1.16 13.87 1.85
CA VAL A 90 -0.82 12.87 2.85
C VAL A 90 -1.05 11.45 2.33
N ALA A 91 -2.12 11.19 1.56
CA ALA A 91 -2.32 9.91 0.87
C ALA A 91 -2.30 10.13 -0.65
N HIS A 92 -1.38 9.46 -1.35
CA HIS A 92 -1.27 9.55 -2.81
C HIS A 92 -1.93 8.36 -3.49
N MET A 93 -2.80 8.62 -4.46
CA MET A 93 -3.23 7.60 -5.40
C MET A 93 -2.02 7.23 -6.28
N VAL A 94 -1.46 6.06 -6.03
CA VAL A 94 -0.28 5.57 -6.76
C VAL A 94 -0.66 4.82 -8.02
N HIS A 95 -1.86 4.23 -8.05
CA HIS A 95 -2.34 3.50 -9.21
C HIS A 95 -3.87 3.36 -9.19
N MET A 96 -4.46 3.27 -10.37
CA MET A 96 -5.89 3.05 -10.56
C MET A 96 -6.11 1.90 -11.53
N VAL A 97 -6.84 0.88 -11.10
CA VAL A 97 -7.24 -0.24 -11.95
C VAL A 97 -8.63 0.04 -12.50
N THR A 98 -8.70 0.35 -13.79
CA THR A 98 -9.96 0.58 -14.51
C THR A 98 -10.60 -0.74 -14.91
N VAL A 99 -11.91 -0.87 -14.69
CA VAL A 99 -12.71 -2.06 -15.03
C VAL A 99 -12.13 -3.36 -14.43
N PRO A 100 -11.97 -3.45 -13.10
CA PRO A 100 -11.44 -4.64 -12.48
C PRO A 100 -12.35 -5.85 -12.74
N ARG A 101 -11.74 -6.99 -13.08
CA ARG A 101 -12.42 -8.25 -13.38
C ARG A 101 -12.43 -9.20 -12.19
N ALA A 102 -11.38 -9.14 -11.37
CA ALA A 102 -11.27 -9.96 -10.18
C ALA A 102 -10.44 -9.25 -9.10
N LEU A 103 -10.84 -9.50 -7.86
CA LEU A 103 -10.16 -9.05 -6.66
C LEU A 103 -9.85 -10.29 -5.83
N TYR A 104 -8.60 -10.40 -5.38
CA TYR A 104 -8.13 -11.55 -4.63
C TYR A 104 -7.45 -11.11 -3.35
N LEU A 105 -7.84 -11.72 -2.24
CA LEU A 105 -7.10 -11.65 -0.99
C LEU A 105 -5.95 -12.67 -1.04
N LEU A 106 -4.74 -12.20 -0.75
CA LEU A 106 -3.55 -13.03 -0.65
C LEU A 106 -3.30 -13.36 0.83
N GLN A 107 -3.24 -14.64 1.16
CA GLN A 107 -3.08 -15.10 2.53
C GLN A 107 -1.98 -16.15 2.66
N ASP A 108 -1.35 -16.15 3.82
CA ASP A 108 -0.47 -17.23 4.28
C ASP A 108 -0.97 -17.67 5.65
N LYS A 109 -1.43 -18.93 5.74
CA LYS A 109 -2.01 -19.44 6.99
C LYS A 109 -0.97 -19.68 8.08
N ASP A 110 0.29 -19.82 7.68
CA ASP A 110 1.39 -20.16 8.57
C ASP A 110 2.15 -18.90 9.01
N ALA A 111 1.86 -17.75 8.39
CA ALA A 111 2.42 -16.46 8.77
C ALA A 111 1.79 -15.90 10.05
N LEU A 112 2.58 -15.15 10.81
CA LEU A 112 2.11 -14.43 12.00
C LEU A 112 0.98 -13.45 11.66
N ASN A 113 1.11 -12.76 10.53
CA ASN A 113 0.03 -11.97 9.94
C ASN A 113 -0.49 -12.69 8.68
N PRO A 114 -1.69 -13.30 8.73
CA PRO A 114 -2.14 -14.16 7.66
C PRO A 114 -2.57 -13.42 6.40
N VAL A 115 -2.72 -12.10 6.44
CA VAL A 115 -3.00 -11.28 5.25
C VAL A 115 -1.68 -10.81 4.67
N LEU A 116 -1.30 -11.32 3.51
CA LEU A 116 -0.11 -10.89 2.77
C LEU A 116 -0.38 -9.69 1.87
N GLY A 117 -1.63 -9.47 1.48
CA GLY A 117 -1.97 -8.36 0.59
C GLY A 117 -3.20 -8.61 -0.27
N VAL A 118 -3.30 -7.85 -1.36
CA VAL A 118 -4.41 -7.92 -2.31
C VAL A 118 -3.88 -7.95 -3.74
N GLN A 119 -4.54 -8.69 -4.60
CA GLN A 119 -4.29 -8.67 -6.04
C GLN A 119 -5.55 -8.30 -6.81
N ILE A 120 -5.41 -7.32 -7.69
CA ILE A 120 -6.47 -6.81 -8.55
C ILE A 120 -6.09 -7.16 -9.99
N VAL A 121 -7.02 -7.80 -10.70
CA VAL A 121 -6.88 -8.13 -12.12
C VAL A 121 -7.77 -7.20 -12.92
N GLY A 122 -7.18 -6.39 -13.79
CA GLY A 122 -7.92 -5.46 -14.64
C GLY A 122 -8.62 -6.12 -15.85
N GLY A 123 -9.08 -5.28 -16.77
CA GLY A 123 -9.65 -5.67 -18.07
C GLY A 123 -8.68 -6.42 -19.02
N PRO A 124 -9.18 -6.95 -20.14
CA PRO A 124 -8.31 -7.53 -21.19
C PRO A 124 -7.27 -6.51 -21.66
N GLY A 125 -6.01 -6.93 -21.77
CA GLY A 125 -4.91 -6.03 -22.17
C GLY A 125 -4.42 -5.08 -21.07
N THR A 126 -4.91 -5.23 -19.84
CA THR A 126 -4.43 -4.47 -18.67
C THR A 126 -3.62 -5.35 -17.72
N GLU A 127 -2.92 -4.70 -16.79
CA GLU A 127 -1.95 -5.34 -15.92
C GLU A 127 -2.59 -5.97 -14.67
N ILE A 128 -1.89 -6.92 -14.07
CA ILE A 128 -2.21 -7.47 -12.76
C ILE A 128 -1.50 -6.60 -11.73
N VAL A 129 -2.25 -6.08 -10.76
CA VAL A 129 -1.71 -5.20 -9.74
C VAL A 129 -1.77 -5.90 -8.40
N SER A 130 -0.65 -5.94 -7.68
CA SER A 130 -0.59 -6.57 -6.35
C SER A 130 -0.05 -5.57 -5.33
N VAL A 131 -0.78 -5.38 -4.23
CA VAL A 131 -0.27 -4.70 -3.04
C VAL A 131 0.16 -5.79 -2.08
N LEU A 132 1.44 -5.84 -1.73
CA LEU A 132 2.00 -6.81 -0.81
C LEU A 132 2.49 -6.11 0.45
N PHE A 133 2.20 -6.67 1.61
CA PHE A 133 2.61 -6.13 2.88
C PHE A 133 3.89 -6.77 3.38
N LEU A 134 4.73 -5.96 4.01
CA LEU A 134 5.81 -6.44 4.86
C LEU A 134 5.27 -6.80 6.25
N ASP A 135 5.87 -7.79 6.89
CA ASP A 135 5.53 -8.19 8.25
C ASP A 135 6.28 -7.28 9.24
N GLU A 136 5.61 -6.21 9.67
CA GLU A 136 6.21 -5.15 10.48
C GLU A 136 5.23 -4.59 11.52
N LYS A 137 5.76 -3.85 12.50
CA LYS A 137 4.99 -3.18 13.55
C LYS A 137 4.28 -1.94 12.99
N THR A 138 2.97 -2.02 12.79
CA THR A 138 2.12 -0.93 12.25
C THR A 138 2.26 0.39 13.00
N GLU A 139 2.40 0.35 14.33
CA GLU A 139 2.58 1.55 15.17
C GLU A 139 3.85 2.34 14.80
N GLN A 140 4.95 1.64 14.51
CA GLN A 140 6.18 2.31 14.11
C GLN A 140 6.01 2.95 12.72
N THR A 141 5.38 2.24 11.78
CA THR A 141 5.13 2.79 10.44
C THR A 141 4.20 4.00 10.48
N ARG A 142 3.17 3.98 11.35
CA ARG A 142 2.33 5.17 11.59
C ARG A 142 3.19 6.33 12.10
N LYS A 143 4.03 6.08 13.10
CA LYS A 143 4.92 7.10 13.68
C LYS A 143 5.87 7.69 12.63
N ASP A 144 6.52 6.85 11.83
CA ASP A 144 7.45 7.28 10.76
C ASP A 144 6.74 8.15 9.71
N TRP A 145 5.47 7.82 9.41
CA TRP A 145 4.67 8.57 8.46
C TRP A 145 4.27 9.94 9.02
N ILE A 146 3.81 10.00 10.27
CA ILE A 146 3.51 11.25 10.96
C ILE A 146 4.75 12.15 11.01
N ASP A 147 5.92 11.57 11.33
CA ASP A 147 7.19 12.28 11.36
C ASP A 147 7.53 12.90 10.00
N SER A 148 7.34 12.15 8.92
CA SER A 148 7.56 12.63 7.54
C SER A 148 6.65 13.82 7.20
N VAL A 149 5.37 13.74 7.57
CA VAL A 149 4.39 14.82 7.33
C VAL A 149 4.70 16.05 8.21
N ALA A 150 5.08 15.84 9.48
CA ALA A 150 5.47 16.90 10.39
C ALA A 150 6.71 17.64 9.87
N TYR A 151 7.70 16.90 9.37
CA TYR A 151 8.87 17.48 8.74
C TYR A 151 8.51 18.32 7.50
N SER A 152 7.55 17.88 6.68
CA SER A 152 7.04 18.67 5.56
C SER A 152 6.36 19.98 6.01
N LEU A 153 5.65 19.99 7.14
CA LEU A 153 5.09 21.22 7.72
C LEU A 153 6.19 22.18 8.19
N PHE A 154 7.21 21.65 8.86
CA PHE A 154 8.37 22.42 9.30
C PHE A 154 9.08 23.11 8.12
N GLU A 155 9.30 22.38 7.01
CA GLU A 155 9.88 22.96 5.79
C GLU A 155 9.00 24.07 5.19
N LYS A 156 7.69 23.87 5.12
CA LYS A 156 6.75 24.90 4.61
C LYS A 156 6.75 26.17 5.47
N ARG A 157 7.00 26.04 6.77
CA ARG A 157 7.11 27.16 7.71
C ARG A 157 8.47 27.84 7.68
N GLY A 158 9.35 27.47 6.75
CA GLY A 158 10.68 28.06 6.61
C GLY A 158 11.66 27.58 7.67
N MET A 159 11.49 26.34 8.15
CA MET A 159 12.38 25.71 9.13
C MET A 159 12.44 26.45 10.48
N ALA A 160 11.32 27.03 10.90
CA ALA A 160 11.22 27.75 12.16
C ALA A 160 11.16 26.79 13.36
N HIS A 161 12.19 26.82 14.20
CA HIS A 161 12.23 26.00 15.43
C HIS A 161 11.19 26.43 16.47
N GLY A 162 10.83 25.52 17.39
CA GLY A 162 9.89 25.76 18.49
C GLY A 162 8.45 25.36 18.18
N TRP A 163 8.18 24.88 16.97
CA TRP A 163 6.87 24.40 16.52
C TRP A 163 6.78 22.87 16.47
N ASP A 164 7.85 22.14 16.84
CA ASP A 164 7.97 20.69 16.65
C ASP A 164 6.76 19.91 17.19
N ARG A 165 6.30 20.28 18.41
CA ARG A 165 5.13 19.65 19.03
C ARG A 165 3.83 19.96 18.28
N GLN A 166 3.69 21.17 17.76
CA GLN A 166 2.51 21.58 17.01
C GLN A 166 2.50 20.95 15.61
N ASP A 167 3.64 20.93 14.92
CA ASP A 167 3.81 20.26 13.63
C ASP A 167 3.49 18.76 13.75
N TRP A 168 3.91 18.12 14.85
CA TRP A 168 3.55 16.73 15.14
C TRP A 168 2.04 16.53 15.25
N PHE A 169 1.35 17.33 16.09
CA PHE A 169 -0.10 17.19 16.28
C PHE A 169 -0.89 17.49 15.01
N GLU A 170 -0.45 18.47 14.24
CA GLU A 170 -1.07 18.81 12.96
C GLU A 170 -0.86 17.69 11.94
N ALA A 171 0.34 17.12 11.85
CA ALA A 171 0.62 15.95 11.01
C ALA A 171 -0.21 14.73 11.40
N GLU A 172 -0.34 14.45 12.70
CA GLU A 172 -1.19 13.36 13.19
C GLU A 172 -2.65 13.57 12.77
N HIS A 173 -3.17 14.78 12.94
CA HIS A 173 -4.53 15.12 12.51
C HIS A 173 -4.72 14.94 10.99
N LEU A 174 -3.77 15.41 10.18
CA LEU A 174 -3.84 15.28 8.73
C LEU A 174 -3.80 13.81 8.27
N VAL A 175 -2.96 12.98 8.90
CA VAL A 175 -2.90 11.54 8.62
C VAL A 175 -4.22 10.87 8.98
N ASP A 176 -4.76 11.14 10.17
CA ASP A 176 -6.01 10.53 10.61
C ASP A 176 -7.21 10.95 9.72
N GLU A 177 -7.31 12.23 9.35
CA GLU A 177 -8.36 12.72 8.44
C GLU A 177 -8.25 12.08 7.04
N ALA A 178 -7.04 11.99 6.48
CA ALA A 178 -6.83 11.35 5.19
C ALA A 178 -7.29 9.87 5.21
N LEU A 179 -7.05 9.17 6.32
CA LEU A 179 -7.34 7.74 6.44
C LEU A 179 -8.81 7.40 6.72
N LYS A 180 -9.55 8.29 7.39
CA LYS A 180 -10.99 8.13 7.63
C LYS A 180 -11.77 7.94 6.34
N THR A 181 -11.37 8.64 5.28
CA THR A 181 -12.01 8.56 3.95
C THR A 181 -12.05 7.15 3.34
N PHE A 182 -11.21 6.22 3.83
CA PHE A 182 -11.14 4.84 3.34
C PHE A 182 -11.90 3.83 4.21
N ILE A 183 -12.36 4.22 5.39
CA ILE A 183 -12.99 3.32 6.38
C ILE A 183 -14.45 3.66 6.63
N ASP A 184 -14.84 4.92 6.45
CA ASP A 184 -16.22 5.40 6.58
C ASP A 184 -17.09 4.96 5.38
#